data_AF-A0A3S5A9Q7-F1
#
_entry.id   AF-A0A3S5A9Q7-F1
#
_cell.length_a   1.000
_cell.length_b   1.000
_cell.length_c   1.000
_cell.angle_alpha   90.00
_cell.angle_beta   90.00
_cell.angle_gamma   90.00
#
_symmetry.space_group_name_H-M   'P 1'
#
loop_
_entity.id
_entity.type
_entity.pdbx_description
1 polymer ?
#
loop_
_entity_poly.entity_id
_entity_poly.type
_entity_poly.pdbx_seq_one_letter_code
_entity_poly.pdbx_strand_id
1 'polypeptide(L)'
;MSNNFTGDDVLNFIHDKSAEIMRGFGIKPNVIASVSLALADGMAAAFGGQLVYFKIQQKHSIEERNLAIVEDFESGNYSTGELSRKYGLSLAHIYKIIKSKKHEPNS
;
A
#
# COMPACT_ATOMS: atom_id res chain seq x y z
N MET A 1 3.21 -9.13 25.73
CA MET A 1 3.06 -7.70 26.08
C MET A 1 2.43 -7.02 24.89
N SER A 2 1.21 -6.51 25.02
CA SER A 2 0.56 -5.76 23.96
C SER A 2 1.24 -4.40 23.86
N ASN A 3 1.98 -4.15 22.79
CA ASN A 3 2.52 -2.82 22.50
C ASN A 3 1.33 -1.93 22.10
N ASN A 4 0.69 -1.30 23.09
CA ASN A 4 -0.36 -0.33 22.82
C ASN A 4 0.30 0.93 22.28
N PHE A 5 0.28 1.09 20.95
CA PHE A 5 0.61 2.35 20.30
C PHE A 5 -0.44 3.41 20.68
N THR A 6 0.00 4.52 21.26
CA THR A 6 -0.84 5.69 21.49
C THR A 6 -1.02 6.49 20.21
N GLY A 7 -1.95 7.45 20.22
CA GLY A 7 -2.08 8.41 19.11
C GLY A 7 -0.79 9.19 18.87
N ASP A 8 -0.13 9.62 19.96
CA ASP A 8 1.13 10.37 19.88
C ASP A 8 2.26 9.50 19.29
N ASP A 9 2.30 8.21 19.60
CA ASP A 9 3.26 7.28 19.00
C ASP A 9 3.07 7.17 17.48
N VAL A 10 1.83 7.20 16.99
CA VAL A 10 1.54 7.19 15.54
C VAL A 10 1.98 8.51 14.89
N LEU A 11 1.73 9.64 15.53
CA LEU A 11 2.14 10.95 15.00
C LEU A 11 3.67 11.08 14.94
N ASN A 12 4.37 10.63 15.99
CA ASN A 12 5.83 10.56 16.01
C ASN A 12 6.35 9.61 14.93
N PHE A 13 5.71 8.46 14.74
CA PHE A 13 6.06 7.54 13.66
C PHE A 13 5.91 8.17 12.28
N ILE A 14 4.85 8.93 12.02
CA ILE A 14 4.64 9.66 10.75
C ILE A 14 5.71 10.74 10.55
N HIS A 15 6.02 11.51 11.60
CA HIS A 15 7.10 12.49 11.59
C HIS A 15 8.43 11.83 11.17
N ASP A 16 8.83 10.77 11.87
CA ASP A 16 10.12 10.13 11.65
C ASP A 16 10.19 9.41 10.31
N LYS A 17 9.13 8.70 9.91
CA LYS A 17 9.09 7.97 8.63
C LYS A 17 9.09 8.92 7.44
N SER A 18 8.37 10.05 7.53
CA SER A 18 8.41 11.06 6.47
C SER A 18 9.80 11.69 6.34
N ALA A 19 10.48 11.97 7.46
CA ALA A 19 11.83 12.50 7.46
C ALA A 19 12.84 11.51 6.84
N GLU A 20 12.71 10.22 7.15
CA GLU A 20 13.49 9.14 6.54
C GLU A 20 13.32 9.11 5.02
N ILE A 21 12.07 9.08 4.52
CA ILE A 21 11.76 9.05 3.09
C ILE A 21 12.32 10.29 2.38
N MET A 22 12.09 11.48 2.93
CA MET A 22 12.55 12.74 2.33
C MET A 22 14.08 12.87 2.29
N ARG A 23 14.80 12.32 3.28
CA ARG A 23 16.27 12.21 3.23
C ARG A 23 16.71 11.34 2.06
N GLY A 24 16.00 10.24 1.79
CA GLY A 24 16.24 9.37 0.62
C GLY A 24 16.11 10.10 -0.73
N PHE A 25 15.30 11.17 -0.80
CA PHE A 25 15.16 12.02 -1.97
C PHE A 25 16.13 13.22 -2.00
N GLY A 26 17.06 13.34 -1.05
CA GLY A 26 18.06 14.42 -1.02
C GLY A 26 17.50 15.79 -0.61
N ILE A 27 16.36 15.84 0.09
CA ILE A 27 15.79 17.10 0.58
C ILE A 27 16.66 17.67 1.71
N LYS A 28 16.79 19.00 1.76
CA LYS A 28 17.62 19.68 2.76
C LYS A 28 17.07 19.46 4.19
N PRO A 29 17.93 19.21 5.20
CA PRO A 29 17.48 18.88 6.57
C PRO A 29 16.53 19.90 7.21
N ASN A 30 16.75 21.20 6.97
CA ASN A 30 15.90 22.25 7.51
C ASN A 30 14.47 22.21 6.93
N VAL A 31 14.34 21.87 5.65
CA VAL A 31 13.03 21.68 4.99
C VAL A 31 12.36 20.42 5.53
N ILE A 32 13.12 19.34 5.71
CA ILE A 32 12.59 18.07 6.23
C ILE A 32 11.95 18.26 7.60
N ALA A 33 12.65 18.90 8.54
CA ALA A 33 12.13 19.11 9.88
C ALA A 33 10.78 19.87 9.88
N SER A 34 10.70 20.96 9.11
CA SER A 34 9.46 21.75 9.01
C SER A 34 8.32 20.96 8.36
N VAL A 35 8.61 20.19 7.29
CA VAL A 35 7.59 19.42 6.57
C VAL A 35 7.10 18.23 7.41
N SER A 36 8.00 17.49 8.06
CA SER A 36 7.65 16.35 8.91
C SER A 36 6.79 16.76 10.10
N LEU A 37 7.09 17.90 10.73
CA LEU A 37 6.27 18.46 11.81
C LEU A 37 4.88 18.89 11.31
N ALA A 38 4.84 19.68 10.23
CA ALA A 38 3.57 20.12 9.64
C ALA A 38 2.69 18.94 9.19
N LEU A 39 3.29 17.84 8.74
CA LEU A 39 2.58 16.62 8.39
C LEU A 39 1.94 15.97 9.62
N ALA A 40 2.69 15.81 10.72
CA ALA A 40 2.17 15.24 11.96
C ALA A 40 1.02 16.11 12.53
N ASP A 41 1.21 17.43 12.57
CA ASP A 41 0.18 18.38 13.02
C ASP A 41 -1.08 18.31 12.14
N GLY A 42 -0.90 18.22 10.82
CA GLY A 42 -2.01 18.05 9.87
C GLY A 42 -2.79 16.75 10.09
N MET A 43 -2.10 15.65 10.41
CA MET A 43 -2.75 14.37 10.73
C MET A 43 -3.53 14.45 12.04
N ALA A 44 -2.96 15.08 13.07
CA ALA A 44 -3.64 15.32 14.34
C ALA A 44 -4.89 16.18 14.15
N ALA A 45 -4.81 17.24 13.34
CA ALA A 45 -5.96 18.11 13.05
C ALA A 45 -7.05 17.39 12.23
N ALA A 46 -6.66 16.55 11.27
CA ALA A 46 -7.60 15.85 10.40
C ALA A 46 -8.32 14.68 11.09
N PHE A 47 -7.62 13.94 11.95
CA PHE A 47 -8.09 12.68 12.52
C PHE A 47 -8.24 12.70 14.05
N GLY A 48 -7.86 13.80 14.70
CA GLY A 48 -7.96 13.97 16.14
C GLY A 48 -9.39 13.70 16.65
N GLY A 49 -9.50 12.90 17.71
CA GLY A 49 -10.78 12.50 18.28
C GLY A 49 -11.50 11.36 17.54
N GLN A 50 -10.94 10.84 16.43
CA GLN A 50 -11.50 9.71 15.69
C GLN A 50 -10.69 8.43 15.94
N LEU A 51 -11.39 7.29 15.96
CA LEU A 51 -10.73 5.98 15.94
C LEU A 51 -10.40 5.60 14.49
N VAL A 52 -9.13 5.71 14.12
CA VAL A 52 -8.64 5.38 12.77
C VAL A 52 -8.03 3.97 12.76
N TYR A 53 -8.59 3.09 11.93
CA TYR A 53 -8.11 1.72 11.75
C TYR A 53 -7.27 1.58 10.47
N PHE A 54 -5.99 1.24 10.63
CA PHE A 54 -5.10 0.92 9.50
C PHE A 54 -5.24 -0.56 9.12
N LYS A 55 -5.76 -0.83 7.91
CA LYS A 55 -5.84 -2.19 7.37
C LYS A 55 -4.45 -2.70 7.05
N ILE A 56 -4.11 -3.91 7.53
CA ILE A 56 -2.77 -4.49 7.40
C ILE A 56 -2.40 -4.86 5.95
N GLN A 57 -3.33 -4.80 4.99
CA GLN A 57 -3.04 -5.14 3.59
C GLN A 57 -3.95 -4.39 2.59
N GLN A 58 -3.44 -4.17 1.37
CA GLN A 58 -4.17 -4.46 0.13
C GLN A 58 -5.04 -3.36 -0.54
N LYS A 59 -4.44 -2.26 -1.02
CA LYS A 59 -4.97 -1.60 -2.25
C LYS A 59 -3.93 -1.58 -3.36
N HIS A 60 -2.80 -0.93 -3.13
CA HIS A 60 -1.66 -0.97 -4.05
C HIS A 60 -1.21 -2.40 -4.35
N SER A 61 -1.07 -3.26 -3.32
CA SER A 61 -0.69 -4.66 -3.55
C SER A 61 -1.80 -5.52 -4.20
N ILE A 62 -3.09 -5.15 -4.12
CA ILE A 62 -4.13 -5.90 -4.86
C ILE A 62 -4.03 -5.56 -6.33
N GLU A 63 -3.99 -4.27 -6.66
CA GLU A 63 -3.96 -3.78 -8.03
C GLU A 63 -2.67 -4.23 -8.73
N GLU A 64 -1.52 -4.10 -8.07
CA GLU A 64 -0.23 -4.61 -8.54
C GLU A 64 -0.22 -6.14 -8.70
N ARG A 65 -0.73 -6.89 -7.72
CA ARG A 65 -0.85 -8.36 -7.82
C ARG A 65 -1.74 -8.75 -8.99
N ASN A 66 -2.86 -8.07 -9.17
CA ASN A 66 -3.80 -8.39 -10.24
C ASN A 66 -3.18 -8.09 -11.62
N LEU A 67 -2.41 -7.00 -11.75
CA LEU A 67 -1.66 -6.69 -12.96
C LEU A 67 -0.61 -7.78 -13.25
N ALA A 68 0.19 -8.16 -12.24
CA ALA A 68 1.19 -9.23 -12.37
C ALA A 68 0.59 -10.60 -12.74
N ILE A 69 -0.59 -10.93 -12.20
CA ILE A 69 -1.34 -12.14 -12.57
C ILE A 69 -1.73 -12.11 -14.06
N VAL A 70 -2.15 -10.95 -14.58
CA VAL A 70 -2.56 -10.79 -15.98
C VAL A 70 -1.35 -10.87 -16.90
N GLU A 71 -0.26 -10.18 -16.58
CA GLU A 71 0.99 -10.24 -17.34
C GLU A 71 1.56 -11.66 -17.42
N ASP A 72 1.61 -12.38 -16.29
CA ASP A 72 2.07 -13.77 -16.25
C ASP A 72 1.17 -14.69 -17.08
N PHE A 73 -0.15 -14.47 -17.05
CA PHE A 73 -1.10 -15.24 -17.86
C PHE A 73 -0.91 -14.97 -19.35
N GLU A 74 -0.76 -13.71 -19.74
CA GLU A 74 -0.54 -13.28 -21.13
C GLU A 74 0.82 -13.73 -21.67
N SER A 75 1.82 -13.91 -20.80
CA SER A 75 3.14 -14.45 -21.19
C SER A 75 3.08 -15.89 -21.71
N GLY A 76 1.99 -16.63 -21.41
CA GLY A 76 1.83 -18.04 -21.79
C GLY A 76 2.70 -19.02 -21.02
N ASN A 77 3.53 -18.54 -20.09
CA ASN A 77 4.48 -19.37 -19.34
C ASN A 77 3.85 -20.09 -18.15
N TYR A 78 2.64 -19.69 -17.74
CA TYR A 78 1.95 -20.24 -16.58
C TYR A 78 0.51 -20.62 -16.91
N SER A 79 0.11 -21.83 -16.52
CA SER A 79 -1.30 -22.22 -16.47
C SER A 79 -2.02 -21.51 -15.30
N THR A 80 -3.35 -21.39 -15.39
CA THR A 80 -4.15 -20.80 -14.30
C THR A 80 -4.03 -21.57 -12.97
N GLY A 81 -3.77 -22.88 -13.03
CA GLY A 81 -3.46 -23.70 -11.85
C GLY A 81 -2.11 -23.36 -11.21
N GLU A 82 -1.10 -23.08 -12.02
CA GLU A 82 0.21 -22.62 -11.52
C GLU A 82 0.13 -21.21 -10.94
N LEU A 83 -0.64 -20.31 -11.56
CA LEU A 83 -0.90 -18.97 -11.03
C LEU A 83 -1.64 -19.03 -9.68
N SER A 84 -2.62 -19.91 -9.54
CA SER A 84 -3.32 -20.13 -8.27
C SER A 84 -2.35 -20.48 -7.14
N ARG A 85 -1.37 -21.35 -7.41
CA ARG A 85 -0.33 -21.73 -6.44
C ARG A 85 0.68 -20.61 -6.19
N LYS A 86 1.18 -19.97 -7.25
CA LYS A 86 2.17 -18.88 -7.21
C LYS A 86 1.68 -17.70 -6.38
N TYR A 87 0.40 -17.34 -6.51
CA TYR A 87 -0.20 -16.17 -5.86
C TYR A 87 -1.06 -16.51 -4.64
N GLY A 88 -1.21 -17.79 -4.27
CA GLY A 88 -2.00 -18.21 -3.12
C GLY A 88 -3.50 -17.90 -3.22
N LEU A 89 -4.06 -17.90 -4.44
CA LEU A 89 -5.46 -17.57 -4.71
C LEU A 89 -6.22 -18.78 -5.24
N SER A 90 -7.54 -18.84 -5.03
CA SER A 90 -8.36 -19.90 -5.63
C SER A 90 -8.43 -19.73 -7.15
N LEU A 91 -8.61 -20.84 -7.88
CA LEU A 91 -8.81 -20.84 -9.33
C LEU A 91 -9.93 -19.89 -9.77
N ALA A 92 -11.06 -19.89 -9.05
CA ALA A 92 -12.18 -18.99 -9.33
C ALA A 92 -11.77 -17.50 -9.23
N HIS A 93 -10.89 -17.17 -8.28
CA HIS A 93 -10.40 -15.81 -8.11
C HIS A 93 -9.44 -15.41 -9.24
N ILE A 94 -8.54 -16.30 -9.66
CA ILE A 94 -7.66 -16.09 -10.82
C ILE A 94 -8.49 -15.80 -12.08
N TYR A 95 -9.50 -16.62 -12.37
CA TYR A 95 -10.39 -16.39 -13.52
C TYR A 95 -11.12 -15.06 -13.45
N LYS A 96 -11.58 -14.65 -12.27
CA LYS A 96 -12.24 -13.35 -12.08
C LYS A 96 -11.30 -12.19 -12.42
N ILE A 97 -10.05 -12.25 -11.97
CA ILE A 97 -9.03 -11.21 -12.22
C ILE A 97 -8.74 -11.09 -13.73
N ILE A 98 -8.46 -12.21 -14.40
CA ILE A 98 -8.17 -12.24 -15.84
C ILE A 98 -9.37 -11.71 -16.64
N LYS A 99 -10.58 -12.14 -16.30
CA LYS A 99 -11.80 -11.71 -17.00
C LYS A 99 -12.08 -10.22 -16.81
N SER A 100 -11.84 -9.67 -15.61
CA SER A 100 -12.05 -8.25 -15.35
C SER A 100 -11.18 -7.35 -16.24
N LYS A 101 -9.91 -7.73 -16.48
CA LYS A 101 -9.02 -6.95 -17.37
C LYS A 101 -9.41 -7.00 -18.84
N LYS A 102 -9.92 -8.14 -19.34
CA LYS A 102 -10.40 -8.26 -20.73
C LYS A 102 -11.58 -7.32 -21.06
N HIS A 103 -12.30 -6.85 -20.05
CA HIS A 103 -13.45 -5.95 -20.20
C HIS A 103 -13.13 -4.48 -19.95
N GLU A 104 -11.90 -4.12 -19.58
CA GLU A 104 -11.47 -2.72 -19.58
C GLU A 104 -11.14 -2.31 -21.02
N PRO A 105 -11.88 -1.37 -21.64
CA PRO A 105 -11.49 -0.83 -22.94
C PRO A 105 -10.16 -0.09 -22.77
N ASN A 106 -9.17 -0.42 -23.61
CA ASN A 106 -7.92 0.34 -23.70
C ASN A 106 -8.24 1.83 -23.84
N SER A 107 -7.97 2.59 -22.79
CA SER A 107 -8.04 4.06 -22.80
C SER A 107 -6.78 4.64 -23.42
#